data_AF-A0A354TEH7-F1
#
_entry.id   AF-A0A354TEH7-F1
#
_cell.length_a   1.000
_cell.length_b   1.000
_cell.length_c   1.000
_cell.angle_alpha   90.00
_cell.angle_beta   90.00
_cell.angle_gamma   90.00
#
_symmetry.space_group_name_H-M   'P 1'
#
loop_
_entity.id
_entity.type
_entity.pdbx_description
1 polymer ?
#
loop_
_entity_poly.entity_id
_entity_poly.type
_entity_poly.pdbx_seq_one_letter_code
_entity_poly.pdbx_strand_id
1 'polypeptide(L)'
;MRPLLLSLLLAVGLSAGELPKEQRILFLGDSITQGGGYIEIIEAALIAQHPDSDKIIIPLGLSSETVSGLSEDGHAGGKFPRPDLHERLDRALEKAKPQLVFACYGMNDGIYLPLGAERTKAFQNGMKKLHDKVTAAGARIIHLTPPVFDPVPIKERVLPPGLDKYEKPYQGYNEVLDFYSDWLLDMRDEAKWSVLDIHGPMNAAIAEKRKTDPEFTLAKDGVHPGPEGHLIMAQAVLDAWDLKVKADGTPDHPNGAAILAVIKKKHAILRPAWLSHVGHKRPGNAPGLPMEEALKKAVEFDAEARKLANSKEIVFPNQTGEWNGYAKHELNIAGKSVTVVAPKTAAAGRPWVWHGEFFGHKPAPDIALLGKGFHIVYMKINDMLGCPDAVKLWNQCHAELTTSYGLSMKPALVGLSRGGLYCYNWATSNPDKVSCIYGDAPVCDFKSWPGGKGKGKGDPRNWGFVLKLWGFKDEAEALAYKGNPVDSLAPLAKAGVPLLHVFGDADDVVPWEENTGLIESRYKALGGIITMIRKPGVGHHPHGLDDSTPIVEFIAKHAR
;
A
#
# COMPACT_ATOMS: atom_id res chain seq x y z
N MET A 1 -51.98 17.88 -16.49
CA MET A 1 -51.32 16.82 -17.28
C MET A 1 -50.55 17.46 -18.42
N ARG A 2 -49.24 17.66 -18.24
CA ARG A 2 -48.29 18.08 -19.30
C ARG A 2 -47.37 16.90 -19.57
N PRO A 3 -47.12 16.51 -20.83
CA PRO A 3 -46.32 15.33 -21.12
C PRO A 3 -44.84 15.63 -20.85
N LEU A 4 -44.20 14.73 -20.13
CA LEU A 4 -42.75 14.65 -19.99
C LEU A 4 -42.17 14.30 -21.38
N LEU A 5 -41.45 15.22 -22.01
CA LEU A 5 -40.58 14.89 -23.13
C LEU A 5 -39.30 14.28 -22.55
N LEU A 6 -39.13 12.99 -22.79
CA LEU A 6 -37.92 12.23 -22.48
C LEU A 6 -36.84 12.64 -23.50
N SER A 7 -35.89 13.48 -23.10
CA SER A 7 -34.71 13.77 -23.92
C SER A 7 -33.83 12.52 -23.99
N LEU A 8 -33.81 11.88 -25.17
CA LEU A 8 -32.85 10.85 -25.51
C LEU A 8 -31.46 11.51 -25.57
N LEU A 9 -30.64 11.33 -24.53
CA LEU A 9 -29.21 11.57 -24.62
C LEU A 9 -28.63 10.54 -25.60
N LEU A 10 -28.24 10.99 -26.79
CA LEU A 10 -27.25 10.27 -27.58
C LEU A 10 -25.94 10.29 -26.78
N ALA A 11 -25.68 9.19 -26.07
CA ALA A 11 -24.33 8.87 -25.64
C ALA A 11 -23.49 8.68 -26.91
N VAL A 12 -22.71 9.69 -27.27
CA VAL A 12 -21.57 9.50 -28.17
C VAL A 12 -20.63 8.59 -27.42
N GLY A 13 -20.60 7.31 -27.80
CA GLY A 13 -19.70 6.32 -27.21
C GLY A 13 -18.26 6.83 -27.33
N LEU A 14 -17.62 7.08 -26.18
CA LEU A 14 -16.17 7.09 -26.14
C LEU A 14 -15.72 5.71 -26.61
N SER A 15 -15.01 5.68 -27.74
CA SER A 15 -14.16 4.54 -28.08
C SER A 15 -13.29 4.20 -26.88
N ALA A 16 -13.14 2.92 -26.57
CA ALA A 16 -12.11 2.45 -25.64
C ALA A 16 -10.76 3.10 -26.03
N GLY A 17 -10.06 3.67 -25.05
CA GLY A 17 -8.92 4.55 -25.29
C GLY A 17 -7.71 3.78 -25.80
N GLU A 18 -7.27 4.04 -27.03
CA GLU A 18 -5.94 3.60 -27.47
C GLU A 18 -4.85 4.41 -26.74
N LEU A 19 -3.68 3.80 -26.55
CA LEU A 19 -2.50 4.54 -26.09
C LEU A 19 -2.24 5.77 -26.99
N PRO A 20 -1.77 6.90 -26.42
CA PRO A 20 -1.43 8.08 -27.21
C PRO A 20 -0.39 7.72 -28.28
N LYS A 21 -0.42 8.36 -29.45
CA LYS A 21 0.62 8.15 -30.48
C LYS A 21 1.95 8.78 -30.07
N GLU A 22 1.90 9.76 -29.17
CA GLU A 22 3.07 10.44 -28.63
C GLU A 22 3.97 9.48 -27.82
N GLN A 23 5.27 9.56 -28.06
CA GLN A 23 6.31 8.79 -27.38
C GLN A 23 6.82 9.52 -26.14
N ARG A 24 7.11 10.82 -26.24
CA ARG A 24 7.67 11.61 -25.12
C ARG A 24 6.58 12.37 -24.39
N ILE A 25 6.28 11.93 -23.17
CA ILE A 25 5.14 12.41 -22.38
C ILE A 25 5.65 13.09 -21.11
N LEU A 26 5.44 14.40 -21.02
CA LEU A 26 5.89 15.24 -19.91
C LEU A 26 4.74 15.52 -18.93
N PHE A 27 5.00 15.37 -17.64
CA PHE A 27 4.09 15.79 -16.57
C PHE A 27 4.63 17.05 -15.90
N LEU A 28 3.90 18.15 -16.00
CA LEU A 28 4.15 19.42 -15.34
C LEU A 28 3.12 19.65 -14.22
N GLY A 29 3.58 20.20 -13.11
CA GLY A 29 2.74 20.52 -11.96
C GLY A 29 3.56 20.98 -10.77
N ASP A 30 2.91 21.06 -9.62
CA ASP A 30 3.49 21.56 -8.38
C ASP A 30 4.10 20.47 -7.49
N SER A 31 4.00 20.60 -6.15
CA SER A 31 4.49 19.61 -5.18
C SER A 31 3.82 18.25 -5.31
N ILE A 32 2.55 18.19 -5.73
CA ILE A 32 1.82 16.92 -5.86
C ILE A 32 2.35 16.16 -7.08
N THR A 33 2.68 16.87 -8.16
CA THR A 33 3.35 16.29 -9.34
C THR A 33 4.83 15.99 -9.05
N GLN A 34 5.50 16.78 -8.21
CA GLN A 34 6.86 16.47 -7.74
C GLN A 34 6.88 15.22 -6.85
N GLY A 35 5.85 14.97 -6.05
CA GLY A 35 5.67 13.70 -5.34
C GLY A 35 5.34 12.56 -6.31
N GLY A 36 4.46 12.82 -7.27
CA GLY A 36 4.28 12.08 -8.51
C GLY A 36 3.78 10.64 -8.39
N GLY A 37 3.13 10.27 -7.27
CA GLY A 37 2.62 8.92 -7.05
C GLY A 37 1.63 8.46 -8.14
N TYR A 38 0.78 9.36 -8.62
CA TYR A 38 -0.15 9.07 -9.72
C TYR A 38 0.58 8.76 -11.04
N ILE A 39 1.73 9.40 -11.29
CA ILE A 39 2.55 9.17 -12.49
C ILE A 39 3.23 7.79 -12.40
N GLU A 40 3.67 7.38 -11.21
CA GLU A 40 4.24 6.04 -10.98
C GLU A 40 3.22 4.94 -11.28
N ILE A 41 1.96 5.13 -10.86
CA ILE A 41 0.86 4.20 -11.14
C ILE A 41 0.63 4.10 -12.65
N ILE A 42 0.54 5.23 -13.35
CA ILE A 42 0.32 5.27 -14.81
C ILE A 42 1.45 4.56 -15.56
N GLU A 43 2.72 4.88 -15.27
CA GLU A 43 3.86 4.26 -15.96
C GLU A 43 3.98 2.76 -15.65
N ALA A 44 3.74 2.35 -14.41
CA ALA A 44 3.74 0.94 -14.04
C ALA A 44 2.65 0.16 -14.78
N ALA A 45 1.45 0.72 -14.91
CA ALA A 45 0.35 0.08 -15.63
C ALA A 45 0.65 -0.02 -17.13
N LEU A 46 1.23 1.04 -17.71
CA LEU A 46 1.68 1.07 -19.11
C LEU A 46 2.72 -0.02 -19.40
N ILE A 47 3.76 -0.15 -18.56
CA ILE A 47 4.80 -1.17 -18.75
C ILE A 47 4.25 -2.58 -18.54
N ALA A 48 3.35 -2.77 -17.57
CA ALA A 48 2.77 -4.08 -17.29
C ALA A 48 1.89 -4.61 -18.44
N GLN A 49 1.12 -3.74 -19.09
CA GLN A 49 0.17 -4.12 -20.15
C GLN A 49 0.74 -3.97 -21.57
N HIS A 50 1.72 -3.08 -21.75
CA HIS A 50 2.38 -2.83 -23.02
C HIS A 50 3.91 -2.85 -22.87
N PRO A 51 4.51 -4.00 -22.53
CA PRO A 51 5.94 -4.13 -22.27
C PRO A 51 6.83 -3.86 -23.48
N ASP A 52 6.27 -3.76 -24.68
CA ASP A 52 6.97 -3.39 -25.92
C ASP A 52 6.85 -1.89 -26.27
N SER A 53 6.06 -1.13 -25.51
CA SER A 53 5.85 0.31 -25.72
C SER A 53 7.15 1.09 -25.53
N ASP A 54 7.52 1.94 -26.48
CA ASP A 54 8.73 2.78 -26.45
C ASP A 54 8.48 4.16 -25.80
N LYS A 55 7.34 4.34 -25.14
CA LYS A 55 6.96 5.59 -24.48
C LYS A 55 7.91 5.95 -23.35
N ILE A 56 8.20 7.24 -23.24
CA ILE A 56 9.07 7.85 -22.25
C ILE A 56 8.23 8.79 -21.39
N ILE A 57 8.09 8.46 -20.11
CA ILE A 57 7.43 9.31 -19.13
C ILE A 57 8.47 10.22 -18.46
N ILE A 58 8.18 11.53 -18.41
CA ILE A 58 9.06 12.55 -17.85
C ILE A 58 8.34 13.25 -16.69
N PRO A 59 8.63 12.90 -15.43
CA PRO A 59 8.02 13.55 -14.27
C PRO A 59 8.78 14.83 -13.89
N LEU A 60 8.17 16.01 -14.12
CA LEU A 60 8.80 17.32 -13.92
C LEU A 60 7.90 18.30 -13.14
N GLY A 61 7.51 17.90 -11.93
CA GLY A 61 6.84 18.79 -10.99
C GLY A 61 7.81 19.60 -10.13
N LEU A 62 7.44 20.81 -9.72
CA LEU A 62 8.22 21.67 -8.82
C LEU A 62 7.36 22.12 -7.63
N SER A 63 7.79 21.81 -6.40
CA SER A 63 7.05 22.18 -5.19
C SER A 63 6.75 23.67 -5.09
N SER A 64 5.54 23.98 -4.61
CA SER A 64 5.04 25.34 -4.40
C SER A 64 4.79 26.14 -5.68
N GLU A 65 5.03 25.56 -6.86
CA GLU A 65 4.91 26.25 -8.14
C GLU A 65 3.46 26.63 -8.48
N THR A 66 3.32 27.76 -9.15
CA THR A 66 2.08 28.31 -9.68
C THR A 66 2.22 28.53 -11.19
N VAL A 67 1.08 28.70 -11.86
CA VAL A 67 1.01 29.37 -13.17
C VAL A 67 0.50 30.80 -13.03
N SER A 68 -0.16 31.15 -11.92
CA SER A 68 -0.63 32.51 -11.65
C SER A 68 0.51 33.51 -11.43
N GLY A 69 1.70 33.04 -11.04
CA GLY A 69 2.85 33.87 -10.69
C GLY A 69 2.67 34.62 -9.36
N LEU A 70 1.62 34.29 -8.60
CA LEU A 70 1.30 34.94 -7.34
C LEU A 70 1.98 34.23 -6.16
N SER A 71 2.21 35.01 -5.09
CA SER A 71 2.70 34.51 -3.81
C SER A 71 2.02 35.28 -2.69
N GLU A 72 1.57 34.59 -1.66
CA GLU A 72 1.12 35.21 -0.41
C GLU A 72 2.30 35.83 0.36
N ASP A 73 1.99 36.84 1.17
CA ASP A 73 2.93 37.45 2.10
C ASP A 73 3.47 36.41 3.08
N GLY A 74 4.80 36.40 3.26
CA GLY A 74 5.44 35.49 4.20
C GLY A 74 5.54 34.03 3.75
N HIS A 75 5.30 33.71 2.47
CA HIS A 75 5.48 32.36 1.94
C HIS A 75 6.81 31.72 2.38
N ALA A 76 6.76 30.45 2.79
CA ALA A 76 7.90 29.71 3.35
C ALA A 76 8.62 30.42 4.51
N GLY A 77 7.88 31.18 5.33
CA GLY A 77 8.44 31.99 6.41
C GLY A 77 9.24 33.20 5.90
N GLY A 78 8.87 33.75 4.74
CA GLY A 78 9.55 34.87 4.09
C GLY A 78 10.84 34.50 3.36
N LYS A 79 11.19 33.21 3.24
CA LYS A 79 12.46 32.77 2.65
C LYS A 79 12.51 32.94 1.13
N PHE A 80 11.38 32.76 0.44
CA PHE A 80 11.26 32.92 -1.01
C PHE A 80 9.78 33.05 -1.40
N PRO A 81 9.45 33.74 -2.51
CA PRO A 81 8.09 33.73 -3.06
C PRO A 81 7.81 32.39 -3.77
N ARG A 82 6.53 32.07 -3.98
CA ARG A 82 6.17 30.90 -4.81
C ARG A 82 6.85 30.95 -6.18
N PRO A 83 7.41 29.83 -6.67
CA PRO A 83 7.92 29.78 -8.03
C PRO A 83 6.79 29.88 -9.06
N ASP A 84 7.11 30.46 -10.22
CA ASP A 84 6.23 30.55 -11.39
C ASP A 84 6.75 29.59 -12.47
N LEU A 85 5.90 28.70 -12.97
CA LEU A 85 6.23 27.80 -14.07
C LEU A 85 6.80 28.55 -15.28
N HIS A 86 6.27 29.72 -15.58
CA HIS A 86 6.69 30.50 -16.75
C HIS A 86 8.14 30.98 -16.68
N GLU A 87 8.77 30.91 -15.50
CA GLU A 87 10.22 31.14 -15.33
C GLU A 87 11.05 30.04 -16.00
N ARG A 88 10.59 28.79 -15.99
CA ARG A 88 11.33 27.62 -16.47
C ARG A 88 10.72 26.92 -17.68
N LEU A 89 9.50 27.29 -18.08
CA LEU A 89 8.72 26.57 -19.09
C LEU A 89 9.46 26.41 -20.43
N ASP A 90 10.08 27.47 -20.95
CA ASP A 90 10.78 27.40 -22.24
C ASP A 90 11.94 26.39 -22.19
N ARG A 91 12.74 26.44 -21.12
CA ARG A 91 13.83 25.48 -20.89
C ARG A 91 13.29 24.06 -20.70
N ALA A 92 12.15 23.90 -20.03
CA ALA A 92 11.52 22.60 -19.84
C ALA A 92 11.11 21.99 -21.19
N LEU A 93 10.43 22.77 -22.05
CA LEU A 93 10.00 22.33 -23.37
C LEU A 93 11.19 22.05 -24.29
N GLU A 94 12.20 22.94 -24.31
CA GLU A 94 13.41 22.79 -25.12
C GLU A 94 14.22 21.53 -24.77
N LYS A 95 14.40 21.26 -23.46
CA LYS A 95 15.22 20.14 -22.99
C LYS A 95 14.47 18.81 -22.97
N ALA A 96 13.19 18.81 -22.57
CA ALA A 96 12.40 17.58 -22.51
C ALA A 96 11.92 17.14 -23.91
N LYS A 97 11.72 18.10 -24.84
CA LYS A 97 11.17 17.89 -26.18
C LYS A 97 9.92 17.00 -26.15
N PRO A 98 8.89 17.39 -25.38
CA PRO A 98 7.69 16.59 -25.27
C PRO A 98 6.91 16.57 -26.59
N GLN A 99 6.18 15.49 -26.80
CA GLN A 99 5.13 15.42 -27.83
C GLN A 99 3.74 15.54 -27.18
N LEU A 100 3.62 15.10 -25.92
CA LEU A 100 2.44 15.26 -25.07
C LEU A 100 2.84 15.85 -23.71
N VAL A 101 2.05 16.80 -23.21
CA VAL A 101 2.20 17.38 -21.88
C VAL A 101 0.92 17.18 -21.08
N PHE A 102 1.03 16.63 -19.88
CA PHE A 102 0.00 16.73 -18.84
C PHE A 102 0.33 17.90 -17.92
N ALA A 103 -0.64 18.78 -17.68
CA ALA A 103 -0.49 19.93 -16.79
C ALA A 103 -1.47 19.85 -15.62
N CYS A 104 -0.98 19.86 -14.39
CA CYS A 104 -1.77 19.81 -13.16
C CYS A 104 -1.39 20.97 -12.23
N TYR A 105 -2.18 22.05 -12.25
CA TYR A 105 -1.97 23.28 -11.50
C TYR A 105 -3.30 23.80 -10.92
N GLY A 106 -3.23 24.68 -9.92
CA GLY A 106 -4.39 25.30 -9.27
C GLY A 106 -4.26 25.36 -7.75
N MET A 107 -3.69 24.32 -7.12
CA MET A 107 -3.56 24.22 -5.65
C MET A 107 -2.84 25.42 -5.03
N ASN A 108 -1.75 25.89 -5.64
CA ASN A 108 -0.99 27.03 -5.11
C ASN A 108 -1.41 28.38 -5.70
N ASP A 109 -2.19 28.37 -6.78
CA ASP A 109 -2.44 29.54 -7.64
C ASP A 109 -3.36 30.58 -7.00
N GLY A 110 -4.29 30.12 -6.17
CA GLY A 110 -5.17 30.96 -5.34
C GLY A 110 -4.50 31.42 -4.04
N ILE A 111 -3.23 31.06 -3.81
CA ILE A 111 -2.40 31.41 -2.65
C ILE A 111 -3.09 31.17 -1.30
N TYR A 112 -3.97 30.17 -1.24
CA TYR A 112 -4.72 29.76 -0.04
C TYR A 112 -5.66 30.84 0.52
N LEU A 113 -6.03 31.84 -0.27
CA LEU A 113 -7.00 32.88 0.05
C LEU A 113 -8.38 32.56 -0.55
N PRO A 114 -9.47 33.20 -0.08
CA PRO A 114 -10.78 33.11 -0.73
C PRO A 114 -10.75 33.50 -2.21
N LEU A 115 -11.75 33.08 -2.98
CA LEU A 115 -11.86 33.40 -4.40
C LEU A 115 -11.81 34.93 -4.60
N GLY A 116 -11.04 35.37 -5.59
CA GLY A 116 -10.87 36.81 -5.86
C GLY A 116 -10.56 37.05 -7.32
N ALA A 117 -11.20 38.06 -7.91
CA ALA A 117 -11.18 38.31 -9.35
C ALA A 117 -9.77 38.45 -9.93
N GLU A 118 -8.85 39.13 -9.23
CA GLU A 118 -7.46 39.28 -9.67
C GLU A 118 -6.70 37.95 -9.67
N ARG A 119 -6.85 37.15 -8.61
CA ARG A 119 -6.23 35.81 -8.50
C ARG A 119 -6.77 34.86 -9.55
N THR A 120 -8.10 34.86 -9.73
CA THR A 120 -8.76 34.08 -10.78
C THR A 120 -8.23 34.45 -12.16
N LYS A 121 -8.15 35.75 -12.48
CA LYS A 121 -7.62 36.20 -13.76
C LYS A 121 -6.15 35.83 -13.96
N ALA A 122 -5.34 35.91 -12.91
CA ALA A 122 -3.93 35.49 -12.93
C ALA A 122 -3.79 33.99 -13.25
N PHE A 123 -4.55 33.14 -12.57
CA PHE A 123 -4.60 31.70 -12.86
C PHE A 123 -5.01 31.41 -14.30
N GLN A 124 -6.13 31.98 -14.77
CA GLN A 124 -6.63 31.79 -16.13
C GLN A 124 -5.61 32.23 -17.19
N ASN A 125 -4.96 33.36 -16.99
CA ASN A 125 -3.91 33.86 -17.89
C ASN A 125 -2.68 32.95 -17.87
N GLY A 126 -2.27 32.45 -16.71
CA GLY A 126 -1.18 31.50 -16.55
C GLY A 126 -1.44 30.20 -17.30
N MET A 127 -2.63 29.60 -17.12
CA MET A 127 -3.02 28.38 -17.82
C MET A 127 -3.08 28.57 -19.33
N LYS A 128 -3.62 29.69 -19.82
CA LYS A 128 -3.60 30.05 -21.25
C LYS A 128 -2.17 30.17 -21.79
N LYS A 129 -1.31 30.92 -21.08
CA LYS A 129 0.10 31.08 -21.47
C LYS A 129 0.85 29.74 -21.48
N LEU A 130 0.54 28.83 -20.55
CA LEU A 130 1.08 27.47 -20.55
C LEU A 130 0.61 26.71 -21.78
N HIS A 131 -0.70 26.68 -22.02
CA HIS A 131 -1.31 26.03 -23.20
C HIS A 131 -0.69 26.53 -24.51
N ASP A 132 -0.62 27.84 -24.69
CA ASP A 132 -0.11 28.48 -25.91
C ASP A 132 1.36 28.15 -26.13
N LYS A 133 2.18 28.14 -25.08
CA LYS A 133 3.60 27.78 -25.20
C LYS A 133 3.82 26.31 -25.53
N VAL A 134 3.03 25.40 -24.94
CA VAL A 134 3.14 23.97 -25.26
C VAL A 134 2.72 23.69 -26.71
N THR A 135 1.60 24.27 -27.14
CA THR A 135 1.10 24.10 -28.52
C THR A 135 2.04 24.74 -29.54
N ALA A 136 2.59 25.92 -29.26
CA ALA A 136 3.59 26.58 -30.11
C ALA A 136 4.91 25.77 -30.21
N ALA A 137 5.25 24.98 -29.18
CA ALA A 137 6.37 24.05 -29.23
C ALA A 137 6.07 22.76 -30.03
N GLY A 138 4.86 22.62 -30.58
CA GLY A 138 4.44 21.47 -31.39
C GLY A 138 3.98 20.26 -30.57
N ALA A 139 3.79 20.42 -29.26
CA ALA A 139 3.30 19.36 -28.38
C ALA A 139 1.80 19.49 -28.13
N ARG A 140 1.11 18.36 -27.96
CA ARG A 140 -0.26 18.33 -27.46
C ARG A 140 -0.26 18.55 -25.95
N ILE A 141 -1.30 19.20 -25.43
CA ILE A 141 -1.50 19.40 -23.98
C ILE A 141 -2.82 18.79 -23.52
N ILE A 142 -2.78 18.11 -22.37
CA ILE A 142 -3.94 17.67 -21.60
C ILE A 142 -3.86 18.34 -20.23
N HIS A 143 -4.91 19.04 -19.83
CA HIS A 143 -5.03 19.62 -18.50
C HIS A 143 -5.68 18.61 -17.55
N LEU A 144 -5.11 18.45 -16.37
CA LEU A 144 -5.75 17.80 -15.23
C LEU A 144 -6.34 18.91 -14.36
N THR A 145 -7.60 18.77 -13.95
CA THR A 145 -8.18 19.69 -12.95
C THR A 145 -7.36 19.63 -11.64
N PRO A 146 -7.31 20.70 -10.83
CA PRO A 146 -6.52 20.66 -9.61
C PRO A 146 -7.01 19.58 -8.62
N PRO A 147 -6.12 18.93 -7.85
CA PRO A 147 -6.55 18.05 -6.76
C PRO A 147 -7.23 18.86 -5.63
N VAL A 148 -7.94 18.16 -4.74
CA VAL A 148 -8.75 18.78 -3.67
C VAL A 148 -7.92 19.30 -2.50
N PHE A 149 -8.39 20.38 -1.88
CA PHE A 149 -7.94 20.87 -0.57
C PHE A 149 -8.91 20.40 0.51
N ASP A 150 -8.38 19.80 1.58
CA ASP A 150 -9.21 19.24 2.64
C ASP A 150 -8.93 19.93 4.00
N PRO A 151 -9.84 20.77 4.50
CA PRO A 151 -9.63 21.50 5.75
C PRO A 151 -9.82 20.62 7.00
N VAL A 152 -10.54 19.50 6.92
CA VAL A 152 -10.92 18.68 8.08
C VAL A 152 -9.72 18.19 8.89
N PRO A 153 -8.69 17.54 8.30
CA PRO A 153 -7.53 17.06 9.07
C PRO A 153 -6.66 18.18 9.64
N ILE A 154 -6.86 19.42 9.20
CA ILE A 154 -6.08 20.60 9.58
C ILE A 154 -6.96 21.74 10.10
N LYS A 155 -8.12 21.42 10.70
CA LYS A 155 -9.11 22.41 11.17
C LYS A 155 -8.55 23.53 12.05
N GLU A 156 -7.51 23.25 12.84
CA GLU A 156 -6.84 24.21 13.73
C GLU A 156 -5.84 25.14 13.00
N ARG A 157 -5.55 24.82 11.73
CA ARG A 157 -4.58 25.51 10.87
C ARG A 157 -5.24 26.25 9.71
N VAL A 158 -6.56 26.32 9.65
CA VAL A 158 -7.31 27.08 8.66
C VAL A 158 -8.06 28.26 9.29
N LEU A 159 -8.44 29.25 8.47
CA LEU A 159 -9.15 30.45 8.89
C LEU A 159 -10.57 30.54 8.30
N PRO A 160 -11.54 31.08 9.05
CA PRO A 160 -12.90 31.27 8.57
C PRO A 160 -13.00 32.32 7.46
N PRO A 161 -14.12 32.36 6.71
CA PRO A 161 -14.39 33.43 5.74
C PRO A 161 -14.50 34.81 6.41
N GLY A 162 -14.40 35.88 5.60
CA GLY A 162 -14.70 37.26 6.02
C GLY A 162 -13.57 38.00 6.76
N LEU A 163 -12.35 37.46 6.77
CA LEU A 163 -11.19 38.15 7.34
C LEU A 163 -10.54 39.12 6.33
N ASP A 164 -9.97 40.22 6.83
CA ASP A 164 -9.20 41.18 6.03
C ASP A 164 -7.86 40.60 5.54
N LYS A 165 -7.30 39.64 6.29
CA LYS A 165 -6.02 38.98 6.01
C LYS A 165 -6.09 37.50 6.33
N TYR A 166 -5.37 36.70 5.55
CA TYR A 166 -5.25 35.25 5.72
C TYR A 166 -3.78 34.87 5.90
N GLU A 167 -3.33 34.81 7.15
CA GLU A 167 -1.97 34.35 7.51
C GLU A 167 -1.85 32.82 7.51
N LYS A 168 -2.99 32.13 7.43
CA LYS A 168 -3.12 30.68 7.27
C LYS A 168 -4.16 30.40 6.18
N PRO A 169 -4.20 29.18 5.62
CA PRO A 169 -5.15 28.85 4.57
C PRO A 169 -6.61 29.12 4.93
N TYR A 170 -7.37 29.63 3.97
CA TYR A 170 -8.82 29.74 4.07
C TYR A 170 -9.47 28.35 4.21
N GLN A 171 -10.36 28.18 5.17
CA GLN A 171 -11.04 26.90 5.42
C GLN A 171 -11.87 26.42 4.22
N GLY A 172 -12.44 27.36 3.44
CA GLY A 172 -13.21 27.06 2.24
C GLY A 172 -12.36 27.06 0.97
N TYR A 173 -11.04 26.92 1.07
CA TYR A 173 -10.17 27.04 -0.10
C TYR A 173 -10.46 26.02 -1.21
N ASN A 174 -11.10 24.89 -0.89
CA ASN A 174 -11.57 23.97 -1.93
C ASN A 174 -12.58 24.62 -2.87
N GLU A 175 -13.37 25.60 -2.43
CA GLU A 175 -14.31 26.35 -3.30
C GLU A 175 -13.57 27.12 -4.41
N VAL A 176 -12.32 27.53 -4.16
CA VAL A 176 -11.45 28.14 -5.18
C VAL A 176 -11.01 27.09 -6.20
N LEU A 177 -10.71 25.89 -5.73
CA LEU A 177 -10.30 24.77 -6.57
C LEU A 177 -11.48 24.17 -7.35
N ASP A 178 -12.68 24.17 -6.78
CA ASP A 178 -13.95 23.87 -7.47
C ASP A 178 -14.09 24.85 -8.65
N PHE A 179 -13.97 26.16 -8.40
CA PHE A 179 -14.06 27.18 -9.46
C PHE A 179 -12.97 27.01 -10.53
N TYR A 180 -11.72 26.74 -10.15
CA TYR A 180 -10.64 26.51 -11.12
C TYR A 180 -10.86 25.25 -11.95
N SER A 181 -11.43 24.20 -11.34
CA SER A 181 -11.79 22.95 -12.03
C SER A 181 -12.92 23.18 -13.01
N ASP A 182 -14.00 23.83 -12.59
CA ASP A 182 -15.14 24.17 -13.45
C ASP A 182 -14.68 25.00 -14.66
N TRP A 183 -13.83 26.01 -14.43
CA TRP A 183 -13.30 26.81 -15.54
C TRP A 183 -12.46 25.99 -16.53
N LEU A 184 -11.65 25.03 -16.07
CA LEU A 184 -10.92 24.14 -16.98
C LEU A 184 -11.89 23.25 -17.77
N LEU A 185 -12.95 22.75 -17.14
CA LEU A 185 -13.99 21.98 -17.82
C LEU A 185 -14.76 22.83 -18.84
N ASP A 186 -15.02 24.11 -18.56
CA ASP A 186 -15.57 25.04 -19.55
C ASP A 186 -14.62 25.22 -20.74
N MET A 187 -13.30 25.28 -20.52
CA MET A 187 -12.33 25.35 -21.64
C MET A 187 -12.31 24.09 -22.51
N ARG A 188 -12.70 22.93 -21.97
CA ARG A 188 -12.93 21.72 -22.79
C ARG A 188 -14.08 21.93 -23.75
N ASP A 189 -15.15 22.56 -23.30
CA ASP A 189 -16.39 22.67 -24.06
C ASP A 189 -16.37 23.88 -25.00
N GLU A 190 -15.84 25.02 -24.55
CA GLU A 190 -15.75 26.28 -25.29
C GLU A 190 -14.54 26.34 -26.22
N ALA A 191 -13.34 26.07 -25.68
CA ALA A 191 -12.07 26.23 -26.39
C ALA A 191 -11.51 24.91 -26.94
N LYS A 192 -12.23 23.79 -26.75
CA LYS A 192 -11.85 22.44 -27.19
C LYS A 192 -10.50 21.97 -26.64
N TRP A 193 -10.15 22.43 -25.44
CA TRP A 193 -8.98 21.92 -24.73
C TRP A 193 -9.20 20.45 -24.34
N SER A 194 -8.13 19.66 -24.33
CA SER A 194 -8.19 18.32 -23.72
C SER A 194 -8.09 18.46 -22.20
N VAL A 195 -9.13 18.06 -21.48
CA VAL A 195 -9.20 18.18 -20.01
C VAL A 195 -9.70 16.88 -19.42
N LEU A 196 -8.98 16.35 -18.44
CA LEU A 196 -9.36 15.19 -17.65
C LEU A 196 -9.67 15.65 -16.22
N ASP A 197 -10.85 15.30 -15.72
CA ASP A 197 -11.26 15.68 -14.38
C ASP A 197 -10.72 14.71 -13.33
N ILE A 198 -9.90 15.22 -12.41
CA ILE A 198 -9.49 14.52 -11.18
C ILE A 198 -10.11 15.15 -9.92
N HIS A 199 -10.49 16.43 -9.96
CA HIS A 199 -11.08 17.17 -8.84
C HIS A 199 -12.44 16.58 -8.42
N GLY A 200 -13.37 16.44 -9.38
CA GLY A 200 -14.70 15.89 -9.12
C GLY A 200 -14.68 14.50 -8.50
N PRO A 201 -13.95 13.51 -9.08
CA PRO A 201 -13.79 12.18 -8.49
C PRO A 201 -13.19 12.19 -7.08
N MET A 202 -12.23 13.06 -6.79
CA MET A 202 -11.64 13.18 -5.45
C MET A 202 -12.65 13.73 -4.43
N ASN A 203 -13.39 14.79 -4.77
CA ASN A 203 -14.46 15.33 -3.92
C ASN A 203 -15.52 14.25 -3.65
N ALA A 204 -15.95 13.52 -4.68
CA ALA A 204 -16.94 12.45 -4.55
C ALA A 204 -16.47 11.32 -3.62
N ALA A 205 -15.20 10.90 -3.74
CA ALA A 205 -14.63 9.86 -2.89
C ALA A 205 -14.56 10.29 -1.41
N ILE A 206 -14.16 11.53 -1.13
CA ILE A 206 -14.16 12.10 0.22
C ILE A 206 -15.59 12.13 0.78
N ALA A 207 -16.54 12.67 0.02
CA ALA A 207 -17.94 12.78 0.44
C ALA A 207 -18.56 11.42 0.74
N GLU A 208 -18.31 10.41 -0.10
CA GLU A 208 -18.81 9.05 0.11
C GLU A 208 -18.26 8.43 1.40
N LYS A 209 -16.95 8.46 1.59
CA LYS A 209 -16.30 7.84 2.76
C LYS A 209 -16.65 8.54 4.07
N ARG A 210 -16.87 9.87 4.03
CA ARG A 210 -17.32 10.65 5.18
C ARG A 210 -18.72 10.33 5.67
N LYS A 211 -19.53 9.60 4.89
CA LYS A 211 -20.83 9.07 5.37
C LYS A 211 -20.65 8.07 6.52
N THR A 212 -19.53 7.34 6.56
CA THR A 212 -19.23 6.34 7.58
C THR A 212 -18.05 6.70 8.49
N ASP A 213 -17.13 7.53 8.00
CA ASP A 213 -15.97 8.02 8.77
C ASP A 213 -15.82 9.54 8.56
N PRO A 214 -16.46 10.37 9.40
CA PRO A 214 -16.46 11.83 9.24
C PRO A 214 -15.07 12.48 9.19
N GLU A 215 -14.05 11.84 9.77
CA GLU A 215 -12.66 12.32 9.78
C GLU A 215 -11.83 11.76 8.62
N PHE A 216 -12.43 10.97 7.73
CA PHE A 216 -11.76 10.45 6.55
C PHE A 216 -11.15 11.58 5.72
N THR A 217 -9.92 11.36 5.25
CA THR A 217 -9.22 12.29 4.36
C THR A 217 -8.35 11.55 3.36
N LEU A 218 -8.24 12.11 2.16
CA LEU A 218 -7.24 11.68 1.17
C LEU A 218 -5.88 12.32 1.43
N ALA A 219 -5.78 13.42 2.19
CA ALA A 219 -4.56 14.20 2.39
C ALA A 219 -4.43 14.65 3.85
N LYS A 220 -3.54 14.02 4.62
CA LYS A 220 -3.39 14.27 6.07
C LYS A 220 -2.98 15.70 6.42
N ASP A 221 -2.32 16.41 5.51
CA ASP A 221 -1.95 17.81 5.66
C ASP A 221 -2.90 18.78 4.94
N GLY A 222 -4.02 18.26 4.43
CA GLY A 222 -5.02 18.97 3.66
C GLY A 222 -4.65 19.26 2.21
N VAL A 223 -3.44 18.91 1.75
CA VAL A 223 -2.92 19.29 0.43
C VAL A 223 -2.38 18.09 -0.36
N HIS A 224 -1.51 17.28 0.23
CA HIS A 224 -0.79 16.22 -0.48
C HIS A 224 -1.53 14.88 -0.34
N PRO A 225 -2.09 14.34 -1.43
CA PRO A 225 -2.85 13.10 -1.37
C PRO A 225 -1.95 11.91 -0.98
N GLY A 226 -2.50 11.02 -0.16
CA GLY A 226 -1.92 9.70 0.10
C GLY A 226 -2.12 8.74 -1.07
N PRO A 227 -1.80 7.44 -0.88
CA PRO A 227 -1.88 6.44 -1.94
C PRO A 227 -3.24 6.37 -2.65
N GLU A 228 -4.34 6.40 -1.89
CA GLU A 228 -5.70 6.36 -2.46
C GLU A 228 -6.02 7.60 -3.31
N GLY A 229 -5.62 8.79 -2.86
CA GLY A 229 -5.82 10.01 -3.64
C GLY A 229 -5.00 10.02 -4.91
N HIS A 230 -3.76 9.54 -4.87
CA HIS A 230 -2.94 9.35 -6.08
C HIS A 230 -3.53 8.33 -7.06
N LEU A 231 -4.20 7.28 -6.57
CA LEU A 231 -4.92 6.33 -7.43
C LEU A 231 -6.10 7.01 -8.14
N ILE A 232 -6.92 7.79 -7.42
CA ILE A 232 -8.04 8.53 -8.02
C ILE A 232 -7.52 9.50 -9.11
N MET A 233 -6.42 10.21 -8.84
CA MET A 233 -5.77 11.08 -9.84
C MET A 233 -5.28 10.29 -11.05
N ALA A 234 -4.68 9.11 -10.84
CA ALA A 234 -4.18 8.27 -11.93
C ALA A 234 -5.34 7.74 -12.79
N GLN A 235 -6.50 7.44 -12.20
CA GLN A 235 -7.63 6.80 -12.86
C GLN A 235 -8.09 7.56 -14.10
N ALA A 236 -8.10 8.89 -14.07
CA ALA A 236 -8.50 9.69 -15.23
C ALA A 236 -7.60 9.44 -16.46
N VAL A 237 -6.30 9.22 -16.25
CA VAL A 237 -5.35 8.90 -17.34
C VAL A 237 -5.40 7.42 -17.67
N LEU A 238 -5.54 6.54 -16.68
CA LEU A 238 -5.68 5.09 -16.87
C LEU A 238 -6.89 4.78 -17.75
N ASP A 239 -8.05 5.37 -17.47
CA ASP A 239 -9.26 5.21 -18.28
C ASP A 239 -9.07 5.76 -19.70
N ALA A 240 -8.44 6.92 -19.84
CA ALA A 240 -8.17 7.53 -21.14
C ALA A 240 -7.23 6.67 -22.01
N TRP A 241 -6.40 5.82 -21.40
CA TRP A 241 -5.43 4.96 -22.07
C TRP A 241 -5.80 3.46 -22.01
N ASP A 242 -7.00 3.15 -21.52
CA ASP A 242 -7.50 1.79 -21.26
C ASP A 242 -6.56 0.89 -20.43
N LEU A 243 -5.82 1.48 -19.50
CA LEU A 243 -4.92 0.77 -18.61
C LEU A 243 -5.64 0.32 -17.33
N LYS A 244 -5.41 -0.94 -16.92
CA LYS A 244 -6.02 -1.54 -15.73
C LYS A 244 -5.08 -1.61 -14.54
N VAL A 245 -5.63 -1.33 -13.35
CA VAL A 245 -4.96 -1.43 -12.05
C VAL A 245 -5.90 -2.09 -11.05
N LYS A 246 -5.33 -2.69 -10.01
CA LYS A 246 -6.05 -3.23 -8.85
C LYS A 246 -6.47 -2.09 -7.92
N ALA A 247 -7.32 -2.41 -6.93
CA ALA A 247 -7.82 -1.44 -5.96
C ALA A 247 -6.73 -0.76 -5.09
N ASP A 248 -5.54 -1.36 -5.01
CA ASP A 248 -4.37 -0.80 -4.31
C ASP A 248 -3.49 0.10 -5.23
N GLY A 249 -3.87 0.27 -6.49
CA GLY A 249 -3.15 1.03 -7.51
C GLY A 249 -1.97 0.29 -8.13
N THR A 250 -1.75 -0.98 -7.79
CA THR A 250 -0.79 -1.80 -8.54
C THR A 250 -1.36 -2.17 -9.91
N PRO A 251 -0.53 -2.30 -10.96
CA PRO A 251 -0.98 -2.79 -12.26
C PRO A 251 -1.77 -4.09 -12.15
N ASP A 252 -2.79 -4.26 -12.99
CA ASP A 252 -3.51 -5.53 -13.11
C ASP A 252 -2.64 -6.56 -13.84
N HIS A 253 -1.65 -7.06 -13.12
CA HIS A 253 -0.63 -7.97 -13.60
C HIS A 253 -0.12 -8.82 -12.43
N PRO A 254 0.26 -10.10 -12.66
CA PRO A 254 0.82 -10.94 -11.59
C PRO A 254 2.04 -10.33 -10.90
N ASN A 255 2.87 -9.59 -11.65
CA ASN A 255 4.03 -8.85 -11.14
C ASN A 255 3.77 -7.36 -10.87
N GLY A 256 2.51 -6.91 -10.81
CA GLY A 256 2.16 -5.48 -10.70
C GLY A 256 2.88 -4.76 -9.55
N ALA A 257 2.89 -5.36 -8.36
CA ALA A 257 3.56 -4.79 -7.19
C ALA A 257 5.09 -4.65 -7.39
N ALA A 258 5.73 -5.63 -8.02
CA ALA A 258 7.16 -5.58 -8.33
C ALA A 258 7.48 -4.53 -9.40
N ILE A 259 6.66 -4.45 -10.45
CA ILE A 259 6.79 -3.44 -11.50
C ILE A 259 6.67 -2.03 -10.90
N LEU A 260 5.64 -1.78 -10.10
CA LEU A 260 5.44 -0.49 -9.44
C LEU A 260 6.62 -0.12 -8.52
N ALA A 261 7.19 -1.09 -7.80
CA ALA A 261 8.36 -0.85 -6.95
C ALA A 261 9.61 -0.44 -7.76
N VAL A 262 9.82 -1.01 -8.95
CA VAL A 262 10.90 -0.63 -9.87
C VAL A 262 10.66 0.78 -10.44
N ILE A 263 9.44 1.07 -10.90
CA ILE A 263 9.07 2.40 -11.40
C ILE A 263 9.24 3.49 -10.34
N LYS A 264 8.92 3.20 -9.07
CA LYS A 264 9.20 4.11 -7.94
C LYS A 264 10.69 4.46 -7.82
N LYS A 265 11.58 3.48 -7.95
CA LYS A 265 13.04 3.72 -7.93
C LYS A 265 13.49 4.56 -9.13
N LYS A 266 12.96 4.27 -10.32
CA LYS A 266 13.20 5.06 -11.54
C LYS A 266 12.78 6.52 -11.35
N HIS A 267 11.57 6.77 -10.87
CA HIS A 267 11.08 8.13 -10.66
C HIS A 267 11.83 8.88 -9.55
N ALA A 268 12.25 8.19 -8.49
CA ALA A 268 13.04 8.78 -7.41
C ALA A 268 14.36 9.41 -7.91
N ILE A 269 14.97 8.85 -8.97
CA ILE A 269 16.17 9.43 -9.59
C ILE A 269 15.84 10.42 -10.72
N LEU A 270 14.78 10.19 -11.50
CA LEU A 270 14.46 11.01 -12.66
C LEU A 270 13.91 12.39 -12.27
N ARG A 271 13.04 12.47 -11.26
CA ARG A 271 12.43 13.74 -10.83
C ARG A 271 13.46 14.82 -10.46
N PRO A 272 14.39 14.59 -9.51
CA PRO A 272 15.39 15.60 -9.17
C PRO A 272 16.39 15.83 -10.31
N ALA A 273 16.70 14.82 -11.13
CA ALA A 273 17.59 14.97 -12.27
C ALA A 273 17.00 15.89 -13.34
N TRP A 274 15.71 15.71 -13.69
CA TRP A 274 15.00 16.57 -14.64
C TRP A 274 14.86 18.00 -14.13
N LEU A 275 14.52 18.18 -12.86
CA LEU A 275 14.49 19.50 -12.23
C LEU A 275 15.84 20.22 -12.32
N SER A 276 16.92 19.52 -12.00
CA SER A 276 18.29 20.05 -12.05
C SER A 276 18.74 20.37 -13.47
N HIS A 277 18.42 19.46 -14.41
CA HIS A 277 18.76 19.61 -15.81
C HIS A 277 18.02 20.79 -16.45
N VAL A 278 16.74 20.98 -16.16
CA VAL A 278 15.95 22.12 -16.65
C VAL A 278 16.39 23.43 -16.00
N GLY A 279 16.62 23.40 -14.68
CA GLY A 279 16.99 24.54 -13.86
C GLY A 279 15.78 25.36 -13.41
N HIS A 280 15.75 25.73 -12.13
CA HIS A 280 14.71 26.52 -11.49
C HIS A 280 15.29 27.47 -10.44
N LYS A 281 14.54 28.51 -10.07
CA LYS A 281 14.98 29.48 -9.04
C LYS A 281 14.57 29.13 -7.60
N ARG A 282 13.72 28.11 -7.39
CA ARG A 282 13.29 27.70 -6.05
C ARG A 282 14.47 27.19 -5.21
N PRO A 283 14.74 27.75 -4.02
CA PRO A 283 15.79 27.24 -3.14
C PRO A 283 15.38 25.93 -2.45
N GLY A 284 16.36 25.23 -1.86
CA GLY A 284 16.12 24.09 -0.97
C GLY A 284 15.78 22.76 -1.65
N ASN A 285 15.80 22.67 -2.98
CA ASN A 285 15.79 21.38 -3.68
C ASN A 285 17.21 20.84 -3.78
N ALA A 286 17.43 19.61 -3.31
CA ALA A 286 18.69 18.91 -3.53
C ALA A 286 18.87 18.66 -5.04
N PRO A 287 20.09 18.84 -5.58
CA PRO A 287 20.36 18.50 -6.97
C PRO A 287 20.18 17.00 -7.18
N GLY A 288 19.66 16.64 -8.36
CA GLY A 288 19.61 15.26 -8.84
C GLY A 288 20.92 14.82 -9.45
N LEU A 289 20.97 13.55 -9.85
CA LEU A 289 22.07 13.03 -10.65
C LEU A 289 22.20 13.83 -11.97
N PRO A 290 23.41 13.93 -12.54
CA PRO A 290 23.58 14.40 -13.92
C PRO A 290 22.63 13.64 -14.86
N MET A 291 21.99 14.35 -15.80
CA MET A 291 20.91 13.78 -16.63
C MET A 291 21.35 12.52 -17.38
N GLU A 292 22.58 12.49 -17.90
CA GLU A 292 23.11 11.31 -18.59
C GLU A 292 23.21 10.07 -17.67
N GLU A 293 23.65 10.26 -16.42
CA GLU A 293 23.72 9.19 -15.43
C GLU A 293 22.32 8.73 -15.02
N ALA A 294 21.40 9.67 -14.81
CA ALA A 294 20.02 9.38 -14.45
C ALA A 294 19.31 8.57 -15.54
N LEU A 295 19.50 8.93 -16.82
CA LEU A 295 18.94 8.21 -17.96
C LEU A 295 19.55 6.80 -18.10
N LYS A 296 20.86 6.64 -17.89
CA LYS A 296 21.51 5.31 -17.88
C LYS A 296 20.88 4.38 -16.84
N LYS A 297 20.71 4.85 -15.60
CA LYS A 297 20.04 4.07 -14.54
C LYS A 297 18.55 3.85 -14.83
N ALA A 298 17.87 4.83 -15.43
CA ALA A 298 16.47 4.68 -15.80
C ALA A 298 16.26 3.56 -16.85
N VAL A 299 17.19 3.39 -17.79
CA VAL A 299 17.17 2.27 -18.76
C VAL A 299 17.30 0.92 -18.05
N GLU A 300 18.14 0.81 -17.01
CA GLU A 300 18.26 -0.42 -16.22
C GLU A 300 16.95 -0.77 -15.50
N PHE A 301 16.32 0.22 -14.86
CA PHE A 301 15.01 0.03 -14.23
C PHE A 301 13.91 -0.29 -15.24
N ASP A 302 13.90 0.32 -16.42
CA ASP A 302 12.94 0.00 -17.48
C ASP A 302 13.13 -1.44 -17.97
N ALA A 303 14.36 -1.90 -18.16
CA ALA A 303 14.65 -3.27 -18.54
C ALA A 303 14.20 -4.26 -17.44
N GLU A 304 14.42 -3.95 -16.16
CA GLU A 304 13.93 -4.75 -15.03
C GLU A 304 12.39 -4.82 -15.00
N ALA A 305 11.71 -3.68 -15.14
CA ALA A 305 10.25 -3.61 -15.14
C ALA A 305 9.63 -4.39 -16.32
N ARG A 306 10.20 -4.27 -17.53
CA ARG A 306 9.75 -5.03 -18.71
C ARG A 306 10.03 -6.53 -18.59
N LYS A 307 11.14 -6.92 -17.98
CA LYS A 307 11.42 -8.33 -17.66
C LYS A 307 10.35 -8.89 -16.71
N LEU A 308 9.92 -8.12 -15.71
CA LEU A 308 8.84 -8.50 -14.80
C LEU A 308 7.49 -8.58 -15.50
N ALA A 309 7.18 -7.63 -16.40
CA ALA A 309 5.96 -7.64 -17.21
C ALA A 309 5.89 -8.85 -18.15
N ASN A 310 7.02 -9.28 -18.72
CA ASN A 310 7.09 -10.48 -19.56
C ASN A 310 7.24 -11.79 -18.78
N SER A 311 7.42 -11.73 -17.46
CA SER A 311 7.61 -12.91 -16.61
C SER A 311 6.26 -13.55 -16.26
N LYS A 312 6.18 -14.87 -16.45
CA LYS A 312 5.07 -15.70 -15.95
C LYS A 312 5.21 -16.05 -14.48
N GLU A 313 6.41 -15.90 -13.91
CA GLU A 313 6.66 -16.11 -12.49
C GLU A 313 6.39 -14.84 -11.70
N ILE A 314 5.63 -14.96 -10.61
CA ILE A 314 5.38 -13.87 -9.67
C ILE A 314 6.60 -13.68 -8.78
N VAL A 315 7.19 -12.47 -8.82
CA VAL A 315 8.39 -12.08 -8.08
C VAL A 315 8.02 -11.12 -6.96
N PHE A 316 8.60 -11.33 -5.78
CA PHE A 316 8.47 -10.40 -4.66
C PHE A 316 9.42 -9.20 -4.85
N PRO A 317 8.98 -7.95 -4.58
CA PRO A 317 9.85 -6.79 -4.60
C PRO A 317 10.83 -6.79 -3.42
N ASN A 318 11.71 -5.78 -3.38
CA ASN A 318 12.55 -5.47 -2.22
C ASN A 318 13.36 -6.67 -1.69
N GLN A 319 14.05 -7.38 -2.58
CA GLN A 319 15.05 -8.36 -2.15
C GLN A 319 16.14 -7.65 -1.34
N THR A 320 16.32 -8.04 -0.08
CA THR A 320 17.29 -7.45 0.86
C THR A 320 18.53 -8.33 1.08
N GLY A 321 18.51 -9.55 0.54
CA GLY A 321 19.63 -10.49 0.63
C GLY A 321 19.17 -11.92 0.45
N GLU A 322 19.88 -12.83 1.11
CA GLU A 322 19.55 -14.26 1.13
C GLU A 322 19.37 -14.77 2.57
N TRP A 323 18.53 -15.78 2.73
CA TRP A 323 18.36 -16.55 3.96
C TRP A 323 18.54 -18.03 3.63
N ASN A 324 19.61 -18.66 4.16
CA ASN A 324 19.99 -20.04 3.84
C ASN A 324 20.09 -20.34 2.32
N GLY A 325 20.56 -19.38 1.51
CA GLY A 325 20.72 -19.53 0.06
C GLY A 325 19.43 -19.35 -0.76
N TYR A 326 18.38 -18.79 -0.15
CA TYR A 326 17.12 -18.42 -0.80
C TYR A 326 16.90 -16.91 -0.73
N ALA A 327 16.25 -16.32 -1.73
CA ALA A 327 16.01 -14.89 -1.78
C ALA A 327 15.12 -14.42 -0.62
N LYS A 328 15.58 -13.40 0.12
CA LYS A 328 14.85 -12.80 1.23
C LYS A 328 14.34 -11.41 0.84
N HIS A 329 13.03 -11.22 0.98
CA HIS A 329 12.32 -10.00 0.66
C HIS A 329 11.77 -9.36 1.93
N GLU A 330 11.81 -8.03 2.01
CA GLU A 330 11.20 -7.27 3.10
C GLU A 330 10.10 -6.36 2.52
N LEU A 331 8.87 -6.69 2.86
CA LEU A 331 7.67 -5.94 2.46
C LEU A 331 7.22 -5.05 3.63
N ASN A 332 6.48 -3.99 3.31
CA ASN A 332 5.77 -3.19 4.31
C ASN A 332 4.26 -3.35 4.07
N ILE A 333 3.60 -4.09 4.96
CA ILE A 333 2.16 -4.36 4.88
C ILE A 333 1.51 -3.88 6.16
N ALA A 334 0.46 -3.07 6.05
CA ALA A 334 -0.22 -2.43 7.18
C ALA A 334 0.73 -1.65 8.13
N GLY A 335 1.80 -1.06 7.58
CA GLY A 335 2.81 -0.34 8.37
C GLY A 335 3.74 -1.24 9.17
N LYS A 336 3.76 -2.55 8.90
CA LYS A 336 4.60 -3.55 9.56
C LYS A 336 5.53 -4.21 8.55
N SER A 337 6.72 -4.58 9.01
CA SER A 337 7.68 -5.35 8.21
C SER A 337 7.21 -6.80 8.10
N VAL A 338 7.16 -7.30 6.86
CA VAL A 338 6.84 -8.68 6.54
C VAL A 338 7.99 -9.26 5.74
N THR A 339 8.65 -10.26 6.33
CA THR A 339 9.71 -11.02 5.68
C THR A 339 9.09 -12.13 4.85
N VAL A 340 9.51 -12.25 3.59
CA VAL A 340 9.17 -13.37 2.70
C VAL A 340 10.46 -14.00 2.19
N VAL A 341 10.65 -15.29 2.43
CA VAL A 341 11.71 -16.08 1.79
C VAL A 341 11.09 -16.87 0.64
N ALA A 342 11.57 -16.61 -0.57
CA ALA A 342 11.05 -17.23 -1.78
C ALA A 342 11.87 -18.49 -2.14
N PRO A 343 11.21 -19.60 -2.53
CA PRO A 343 11.90 -20.76 -3.05
C PRO A 343 12.55 -20.43 -4.40
N LYS A 344 13.59 -21.18 -4.80
CA LYS A 344 14.22 -21.02 -6.12
C LYS A 344 13.25 -21.32 -7.26
N THR A 345 12.33 -22.24 -7.03
CA THR A 345 11.23 -22.55 -7.94
C THR A 345 9.98 -22.80 -7.09
N ALA A 346 8.94 -21.99 -7.29
CA ALA A 346 7.69 -22.15 -6.55
C ALA A 346 6.96 -23.42 -6.97
N ALA A 347 6.41 -24.14 -6.01
CA ALA A 347 5.48 -25.24 -6.30
C ALA A 347 4.17 -24.69 -6.88
N ALA A 348 3.44 -25.54 -7.62
CA ALA A 348 2.11 -25.20 -8.12
C ALA A 348 1.20 -24.72 -6.98
N GLY A 349 0.39 -23.69 -7.24
CA GLY A 349 -0.46 -23.07 -6.21
C GLY A 349 0.28 -22.13 -5.25
N ARG A 350 1.62 -21.99 -5.36
CA ARG A 350 2.48 -21.12 -4.52
C ARG A 350 2.18 -21.29 -3.03
N PRO A 351 2.35 -22.51 -2.49
CA PRO A 351 2.07 -22.77 -1.09
C PRO A 351 3.07 -22.05 -0.20
N TRP A 352 2.68 -21.83 1.06
CA TRP A 352 3.50 -21.06 1.98
C TRP A 352 3.25 -21.43 3.43
N VAL A 353 4.28 -21.18 4.23
CA VAL A 353 4.35 -21.39 5.67
C VAL A 353 4.38 -20.03 6.34
N TRP A 354 3.57 -19.85 7.38
CA TRP A 354 3.47 -18.59 8.09
C TRP A 354 3.73 -18.78 9.59
N HIS A 355 4.80 -18.14 10.06
CA HIS A 355 5.24 -18.23 11.45
C HIS A 355 4.53 -17.21 12.34
N GLY A 356 4.02 -17.68 13.48
CA GLY A 356 3.47 -16.84 14.54
C GLY A 356 4.52 -15.96 15.22
N GLU A 357 5.69 -16.55 15.53
CA GLU A 357 6.83 -15.93 16.19
C GLU A 357 8.13 -16.66 15.82
N PHE A 358 9.28 -16.10 16.21
CA PHE A 358 10.59 -16.77 16.19
C PHE A 358 11.10 -17.26 14.83
N PHE A 359 10.75 -16.56 13.75
CA PHE A 359 11.32 -16.84 12.42
C PHE A 359 12.84 -17.00 12.48
N GLY A 360 13.35 -18.08 11.88
CA GLY A 360 14.77 -18.43 11.88
C GLY A 360 15.21 -19.34 13.03
N HIS A 361 14.38 -19.56 14.06
CA HIS A 361 14.67 -20.54 15.10
C HIS A 361 14.37 -21.96 14.59
N LYS A 362 15.35 -22.87 14.73
CA LYS A 362 15.26 -24.27 14.23
C LYS A 362 14.78 -24.36 12.77
N PRO A 363 15.54 -23.78 11.81
CA PRO A 363 15.07 -23.53 10.44
C PRO A 363 15.02 -24.76 9.54
N ALA A 364 15.40 -25.95 10.02
CA ALA A 364 15.51 -27.15 9.19
C ALA A 364 14.21 -27.51 8.44
N PRO A 365 13.01 -27.48 9.06
CA PRO A 365 11.76 -27.72 8.33
C PRO A 365 11.50 -26.68 7.24
N ASP A 366 11.76 -25.39 7.53
CA ASP A 366 11.56 -24.29 6.57
C ASP A 366 12.49 -24.42 5.36
N ILE A 367 13.78 -24.75 5.58
CA ILE A 367 14.76 -24.98 4.51
C ILE A 367 14.33 -26.15 3.62
N ALA A 368 13.85 -27.24 4.22
CA ALA A 368 13.35 -28.39 3.48
C ALA A 368 12.07 -28.06 2.67
N LEU A 369 11.18 -27.24 3.22
CA LEU A 369 9.96 -26.79 2.55
C LEU A 369 10.26 -25.80 1.41
N LEU A 370 11.24 -24.90 1.58
CA LEU A 370 11.77 -24.06 0.50
C LEU A 370 12.31 -24.91 -0.66
N GLY A 371 13.03 -25.99 -0.36
CA GLY A 371 13.49 -26.96 -1.36
C GLY A 371 12.35 -27.70 -2.07
N LYS A 372 11.16 -27.76 -1.46
CA LYS A 372 9.92 -28.31 -2.05
C LYS A 372 9.04 -27.23 -2.72
N GLY A 373 9.51 -25.98 -2.80
CA GLY A 373 8.81 -24.90 -3.49
C GLY A 373 7.80 -24.11 -2.63
N PHE A 374 7.89 -24.20 -1.30
CA PHE A 374 7.08 -23.38 -0.39
C PHE A 374 7.75 -22.03 -0.14
N HIS A 375 6.95 -21.00 0.09
CA HIS A 375 7.42 -19.70 0.61
C HIS A 375 7.38 -19.70 2.13
N ILE A 376 8.28 -18.97 2.80
CA ILE A 376 8.27 -18.80 4.26
C ILE A 376 8.01 -17.34 4.58
N VAL A 377 7.01 -17.09 5.43
CA VAL A 377 6.53 -15.74 5.75
C VAL A 377 6.57 -15.50 7.25
N TYR A 378 6.97 -14.28 7.63
CA TYR A 378 6.91 -13.80 8.99
C TYR A 378 6.53 -12.31 9.03
N MET A 379 5.54 -11.97 9.85
CA MET A 379 5.14 -10.57 10.09
C MET A 379 5.65 -10.13 11.45
N LYS A 380 6.45 -9.05 11.48
CA LYS A 380 7.08 -8.56 12.71
C LYS A 380 6.11 -7.73 13.55
N ILE A 381 5.28 -8.43 14.33
CA ILE A 381 4.31 -7.87 15.28
C ILE A 381 4.46 -8.48 16.67
N ASN A 382 5.70 -8.64 17.11
CA ASN A 382 6.03 -9.22 18.40
C ASN A 382 5.28 -8.53 19.55
N ASP A 383 5.12 -9.26 20.65
CA ASP A 383 4.48 -8.78 21.88
C ASP A 383 2.97 -8.49 21.80
N MET A 384 2.32 -8.76 20.66
CA MET A 384 0.86 -8.66 20.54
C MET A 384 0.12 -9.92 20.98
N LEU A 385 0.83 -11.03 21.25
CA LEU A 385 0.28 -12.27 21.82
C LEU A 385 -0.93 -12.84 21.05
N GLY A 386 -1.06 -12.59 19.74
CA GLY A 386 -2.22 -13.02 18.97
C GLY A 386 -3.55 -12.37 19.38
N CYS A 387 -3.53 -11.17 19.99
CA CYS A 387 -4.73 -10.42 20.37
C CYS A 387 -5.59 -10.03 19.15
N PRO A 388 -6.82 -9.48 19.34
CA PRO A 388 -7.69 -9.09 18.24
C PRO A 388 -7.05 -8.15 17.21
N ASP A 389 -6.23 -7.19 17.65
CA ASP A 389 -5.49 -6.30 16.74
C ASP A 389 -4.42 -7.04 15.93
N ALA A 390 -3.78 -8.06 16.51
CA ALA A 390 -2.84 -8.92 15.78
C ALA A 390 -3.56 -9.71 14.69
N VAL A 391 -4.76 -10.23 14.98
CA VAL A 391 -5.62 -10.91 13.98
C VAL A 391 -5.99 -9.96 12.85
N LYS A 392 -6.31 -8.69 13.15
CA LYS A 392 -6.62 -7.67 12.12
C LYS A 392 -5.41 -7.39 11.21
N LEU A 393 -4.21 -7.26 11.79
CA LEU A 393 -2.96 -7.09 11.04
C LEU A 393 -2.65 -8.32 10.17
N TRP A 394 -2.85 -9.53 10.70
CA TRP A 394 -2.70 -10.76 9.93
C TRP A 394 -3.72 -10.86 8.79
N ASN A 395 -4.98 -10.45 8.99
CA ASN A 395 -5.97 -10.40 7.90
C ASN A 395 -5.51 -9.51 6.73
N GLN A 396 -4.90 -8.35 7.04
CA GLN A 396 -4.34 -7.45 6.02
C GLN A 396 -3.12 -8.06 5.32
N CYS A 397 -2.23 -8.71 6.08
CA CYS A 397 -1.07 -9.43 5.53
C CYS A 397 -1.49 -10.58 4.61
N HIS A 398 -2.45 -11.40 5.04
CA HIS A 398 -2.98 -12.52 4.25
C HIS A 398 -3.62 -12.03 2.95
N ALA A 399 -4.47 -10.99 3.03
CA ALA A 399 -5.09 -10.41 1.85
C ALA A 399 -4.02 -9.97 0.84
N GLU A 400 -3.06 -9.15 1.26
CA GLU A 400 -1.98 -8.65 0.41
C GLU A 400 -1.15 -9.79 -0.23
N LEU A 401 -0.72 -10.77 0.56
CA LEU A 401 0.10 -11.89 0.07
C LEU A 401 -0.64 -12.78 -0.94
N THR A 402 -1.94 -12.92 -0.79
CA THR A 402 -2.76 -13.77 -1.68
C THR A 402 -3.24 -13.02 -2.93
N THR A 403 -3.57 -11.74 -2.83
CA THR A 403 -4.06 -10.94 -3.98
C THR A 403 -2.94 -10.34 -4.81
N SER A 404 -1.89 -9.82 -4.16
CA SER A 404 -0.84 -9.04 -4.81
C SER A 404 0.36 -9.89 -5.19
N TYR A 405 0.59 -10.99 -4.46
CA TYR A 405 1.75 -11.88 -4.67
C TYR A 405 1.38 -13.34 -4.99
N GLY A 406 0.08 -13.61 -5.16
CA GLY A 406 -0.44 -14.88 -5.65
C GLY A 406 -0.10 -16.09 -4.79
N LEU A 407 0.20 -15.92 -3.50
CA LEU A 407 0.34 -17.05 -2.59
C LEU A 407 -1.00 -17.76 -2.40
N SER A 408 -0.95 -19.06 -2.09
CA SER A 408 -2.16 -19.86 -1.82
C SER A 408 -3.05 -19.22 -0.76
N MET A 409 -4.38 -19.31 -0.92
CA MET A 409 -5.34 -18.81 0.07
C MET A 409 -5.22 -19.48 1.45
N LYS A 410 -4.58 -20.66 1.54
CA LYS A 410 -4.52 -21.50 2.74
C LYS A 410 -3.08 -21.75 3.23
N PRO A 411 -2.44 -20.80 3.93
CA PRO A 411 -1.13 -21.02 4.55
C PRO A 411 -1.13 -22.19 5.54
N ALA A 412 0.02 -22.85 5.65
CA ALA A 412 0.34 -23.70 6.79
C ALA A 412 0.87 -22.83 7.93
N LEU A 413 0.29 -22.93 9.12
CA LEU A 413 0.68 -22.09 10.25
C LEU A 413 1.69 -22.80 11.15
N VAL A 414 2.71 -22.07 11.61
CA VAL A 414 3.73 -22.58 12.55
C VAL A 414 3.66 -21.80 13.85
N GLY A 415 3.11 -22.44 14.87
CA GLY A 415 2.92 -21.92 16.22
C GLY A 415 3.97 -22.46 17.18
N LEU A 416 5.13 -21.80 17.24
CA LEU A 416 6.18 -22.14 18.20
C LEU A 416 6.00 -21.39 19.51
N SER A 417 5.90 -22.09 20.65
CA SER A 417 5.75 -21.45 21.97
C SER A 417 4.63 -20.40 21.95
N ARG A 418 4.87 -19.16 22.36
CA ARG A 418 3.89 -18.06 22.31
C ARG A 418 3.32 -17.77 20.91
N GLY A 419 4.01 -18.20 19.84
CA GLY A 419 3.52 -18.16 18.47
C GLY A 419 2.22 -18.97 18.26
N GLY A 420 1.94 -19.93 19.16
CA GLY A 420 0.67 -20.66 19.20
C GLY A 420 -0.54 -19.74 19.32
N LEU A 421 -0.47 -18.70 20.17
CA LEU A 421 -1.57 -17.74 20.34
C LEU A 421 -1.90 -17.01 19.03
N TYR A 422 -0.89 -16.56 18.28
CA TYR A 422 -1.09 -15.90 16.98
C TYR A 422 -1.75 -16.84 15.97
N CYS A 423 -1.18 -18.05 15.82
CA CYS A 423 -1.65 -19.00 14.82
C CYS A 423 -3.09 -19.44 15.10
N TYR A 424 -3.40 -19.84 16.33
CA TYR A 424 -4.72 -20.34 16.66
C TYR A 424 -5.80 -19.26 16.68
N ASN A 425 -5.51 -18.05 17.18
CA ASN A 425 -6.50 -16.97 17.18
C ASN A 425 -6.82 -16.49 15.76
N TRP A 426 -5.81 -16.37 14.90
CA TRP A 426 -6.04 -16.03 13.49
C TRP A 426 -6.78 -17.14 12.75
N ALA A 427 -6.37 -18.40 12.94
CA ALA A 427 -6.99 -19.57 12.32
C ALA A 427 -8.46 -19.70 12.73
N THR A 428 -8.78 -19.54 14.01
CA THR A 428 -10.15 -19.64 14.51
C THR A 428 -11.05 -18.56 13.90
N SER A 429 -10.50 -17.37 13.68
CA SER A 429 -11.21 -16.26 13.03
C SER A 429 -11.30 -16.41 11.50
N ASN A 430 -10.50 -17.30 10.91
CA ASN A 430 -10.40 -17.54 9.47
C ASN A 430 -10.29 -19.04 9.12
N PRO A 431 -11.20 -19.90 9.61
CA PRO A 431 -11.01 -21.35 9.59
C PRO A 431 -10.91 -21.90 8.15
N ASP A 432 -11.57 -21.24 7.20
CA ASP A 432 -11.60 -21.64 5.79
C ASP A 432 -10.31 -21.28 5.04
N LYS A 433 -9.43 -20.48 5.65
CA LYS A 433 -8.18 -19.95 5.07
C LYS A 433 -6.94 -20.63 5.63
N VAL A 434 -7.06 -21.80 6.25
CA VAL A 434 -5.93 -22.54 6.84
C VAL A 434 -5.82 -23.91 6.21
N SER A 435 -4.61 -24.33 5.86
CA SER A 435 -4.36 -25.68 5.35
C SER A 435 -4.06 -26.66 6.46
N CYS A 436 -3.20 -26.29 7.41
CA CYS A 436 -2.87 -27.06 8.61
C CYS A 436 -2.20 -26.17 9.66
N ILE A 437 -2.10 -26.66 10.90
CA ILE A 437 -1.32 -26.02 11.96
C ILE A 437 -0.27 -26.99 12.50
N TYR A 438 0.99 -26.58 12.46
CA TYR A 438 2.08 -27.19 13.20
C TYR A 438 2.34 -26.39 14.47
N GLY A 439 2.09 -27.00 15.64
CA GLY A 439 2.39 -26.44 16.95
C GLY A 439 3.60 -27.12 17.58
N ASP A 440 4.50 -26.35 18.17
CA ASP A 440 5.67 -26.88 18.91
C ASP A 440 5.75 -26.24 20.29
N ALA A 441 5.45 -27.04 21.31
CA ALA A 441 5.09 -26.59 22.66
C ALA A 441 4.24 -25.30 22.62
N PRO A 442 3.15 -25.26 21.82
CA PRO A 442 2.43 -24.03 21.55
C PRO A 442 1.66 -23.58 22.79
N VAL A 443 1.78 -22.30 23.10
CA VAL A 443 0.88 -21.65 24.05
C VAL A 443 -0.50 -21.57 23.41
N CYS A 444 -1.47 -22.21 24.05
CA CYS A 444 -2.86 -22.27 23.62
C CYS A 444 -3.82 -21.71 24.68
N ASP A 445 -3.32 -21.34 25.84
CA ASP A 445 -4.07 -20.64 26.87
C ASP A 445 -3.20 -19.56 27.52
N PHE A 446 -3.57 -18.28 27.34
CA PHE A 446 -2.84 -17.19 27.97
C PHE A 446 -2.90 -17.23 29.51
N LYS A 447 -3.86 -17.95 30.10
CA LYS A 447 -3.98 -18.14 31.56
C LYS A 447 -2.91 -19.11 32.07
N SER A 448 -2.50 -20.07 31.24
CA SER A 448 -1.37 -20.96 31.49
C SER A 448 -0.05 -20.19 31.34
N TRP A 449 0.24 -19.70 30.14
CA TRP A 449 1.35 -18.77 29.88
C TRP A 449 0.84 -17.63 28.99
N PRO A 450 1.06 -16.36 29.32
CA PRO A 450 1.97 -15.87 30.35
C PRO A 450 1.35 -15.78 31.76
N GLY A 451 0.09 -16.16 31.96
CA GLY A 451 -0.61 -15.93 33.22
C GLY A 451 -0.05 -16.64 34.46
N GLY A 452 0.50 -17.85 34.31
CA GLY A 452 0.96 -18.66 35.45
C GLY A 452 -0.16 -18.95 36.45
N LYS A 453 -1.41 -19.05 35.96
CA LYS A 453 -2.63 -19.23 36.80
C LYS A 453 -3.02 -20.71 36.93
N GLY A 454 -2.17 -21.59 36.40
CA GLY A 454 -2.16 -23.04 36.62
C GLY A 454 -0.82 -23.48 37.21
N LYS A 455 -0.25 -24.55 36.66
CA LYS A 455 1.06 -25.12 36.98
C LYS A 455 2.21 -24.49 36.20
N GLY A 456 1.92 -23.84 35.07
CA GLY A 456 2.95 -23.18 34.26
C GLY A 456 3.65 -22.06 35.01
N LYS A 457 4.95 -21.88 34.78
CA LYS A 457 5.77 -20.84 35.43
C LYS A 457 5.25 -19.41 35.23
N GLY A 458 4.50 -19.15 34.16
CA GLY A 458 4.03 -17.82 33.78
C GLY A 458 5.16 -16.87 33.38
N ASP A 459 4.78 -15.63 33.08
CA ASP A 459 5.66 -14.52 32.77
C ASP A 459 4.95 -13.21 33.17
N PRO A 460 5.24 -12.63 34.35
CA PRO A 460 4.56 -11.43 34.84
C PRO A 460 4.61 -10.24 33.88
N ARG A 461 5.70 -10.10 33.11
CA ARG A 461 5.85 -9.01 32.13
C ARG A 461 4.84 -9.19 31.00
N ASN A 462 4.80 -10.37 30.40
CA ASN A 462 3.87 -10.65 29.30
C ASN A 462 2.40 -10.73 29.80
N TRP A 463 2.17 -11.15 31.04
CA TRP A 463 0.83 -11.10 31.66
C TRP A 463 0.28 -9.68 31.74
N GLY A 464 1.14 -8.72 32.09
CA GLY A 464 0.78 -7.29 32.08
C GLY A 464 0.34 -6.75 30.72
N PHE A 465 0.72 -7.41 29.61
CA PHE A 465 0.22 -7.07 28.28
C PHE A 465 -1.18 -7.59 28.00
N VAL A 466 -1.56 -8.76 28.53
CA VAL A 466 -2.86 -9.41 28.24
C VAL A 466 -4.03 -8.47 28.56
N LEU A 467 -4.02 -7.82 29.72
CA LEU A 467 -5.09 -6.88 30.09
C LEU A 467 -5.25 -5.75 29.06
N LYS A 468 -4.12 -5.17 28.63
CA LYS A 468 -4.11 -4.04 27.69
C LYS A 468 -4.50 -4.46 26.27
N LEU A 469 -3.95 -5.58 25.81
CA LEU A 469 -4.12 -6.06 24.43
C LEU A 469 -5.54 -6.57 24.15
N TRP A 470 -6.23 -7.09 25.16
CA TRP A 470 -7.64 -7.51 25.05
C TRP A 470 -8.62 -6.47 25.59
N GLY A 471 -8.14 -5.38 26.20
CA GLY A 471 -8.98 -4.33 26.78
C GLY A 471 -9.76 -4.78 28.03
N PHE A 472 -9.24 -5.76 28.77
CA PHE A 472 -9.86 -6.21 30.02
C PHE A 472 -9.73 -5.15 31.11
N LYS A 473 -10.81 -4.96 31.87
CA LYS A 473 -10.88 -4.06 33.02
C LYS A 473 -9.96 -4.51 34.16
N ASP A 474 -9.91 -5.82 34.43
CA ASP A 474 -9.16 -6.40 35.54
C ASP A 474 -8.76 -7.86 35.27
N GLU A 475 -7.97 -8.42 36.21
CA GLU A 475 -7.50 -9.81 36.12
C GLU A 475 -8.65 -10.83 36.19
N ALA A 476 -9.72 -10.52 36.93
CA ALA A 476 -10.85 -11.43 37.05
C ALA A 476 -11.57 -11.60 35.71
N GLU A 477 -11.71 -10.52 34.94
CA GLU A 477 -12.23 -10.58 33.58
C GLU A 477 -11.33 -11.41 32.65
N ALA A 478 -10.01 -11.21 32.70
CA ALA A 478 -9.07 -11.99 31.92
C ALA A 478 -9.11 -13.50 32.24
N LEU A 479 -9.25 -13.85 33.52
CA LEU A 479 -9.41 -15.24 33.99
C LEU A 479 -10.74 -15.87 33.56
N ALA A 480 -11.80 -15.06 33.50
CA ALA A 480 -13.12 -15.50 33.05
C ALA A 480 -13.22 -15.68 31.52
N TYR A 481 -12.29 -15.09 30.76
CA TYR A 481 -12.29 -15.12 29.30
C TYR A 481 -12.29 -16.56 28.73
N LYS A 482 -13.18 -16.76 27.74
CA LYS A 482 -13.43 -18.04 27.05
C LYS A 482 -13.06 -18.02 25.57
N GLY A 483 -12.26 -17.05 25.14
CA GLY A 483 -11.79 -16.95 23.74
C GLY A 483 -10.34 -17.39 23.55
N ASN A 484 -9.76 -18.14 24.48
CA ASN A 484 -8.43 -18.72 24.27
C ASN A 484 -8.46 -19.80 23.18
N PRO A 485 -7.34 -20.13 22.53
CA PRO A 485 -7.25 -21.23 21.59
C PRO A 485 -7.86 -22.55 22.10
N VAL A 486 -7.58 -22.93 23.36
CA VAL A 486 -8.17 -24.13 23.99
C VAL A 486 -9.70 -24.08 24.07
N ASP A 487 -10.30 -22.90 24.08
CA ASP A 487 -11.74 -22.68 24.23
C ASP A 487 -12.45 -22.49 22.87
N SER A 488 -11.72 -22.24 21.78
CA SER A 488 -12.30 -21.73 20.51
C SER A 488 -12.07 -22.64 19.30
N LEU A 489 -12.00 -23.95 19.51
CA LEU A 489 -11.60 -24.93 18.49
C LEU A 489 -12.69 -25.32 17.48
N ALA A 490 -13.97 -25.11 17.81
CA ALA A 490 -15.09 -25.61 17.00
C ALA A 490 -15.08 -25.13 15.53
N PRO A 491 -14.74 -23.87 15.21
CA PRO A 491 -14.63 -23.44 13.81
C PRO A 491 -13.57 -24.22 13.02
N LEU A 492 -12.41 -24.51 13.64
CA LEU A 492 -11.33 -25.26 13.00
C LEU A 492 -11.73 -26.72 12.72
N ALA A 493 -12.37 -27.37 13.69
CA ALA A 493 -12.84 -28.74 13.55
C ALA A 493 -13.88 -28.84 12.44
N LYS A 494 -14.83 -27.88 12.40
CA LYS A 494 -15.84 -27.79 11.34
C LYS A 494 -15.23 -27.58 9.95
N ALA A 495 -14.16 -26.80 9.84
CA ALA A 495 -13.42 -26.61 8.59
C ALA A 495 -12.47 -27.77 8.25
N GLY A 496 -12.34 -28.77 9.14
CA GLY A 496 -11.49 -29.94 8.93
C GLY A 496 -10.00 -29.66 8.97
N VAL A 497 -9.55 -28.63 9.71
CA VAL A 497 -8.15 -28.23 9.76
C VAL A 497 -7.32 -29.30 10.50
N PRO A 498 -6.34 -29.96 9.87
CA PRO A 498 -5.49 -30.93 10.54
C PRO A 498 -4.44 -30.23 11.41
N LEU A 499 -4.18 -30.81 12.59
CA LEU A 499 -3.19 -30.31 13.55
C LEU A 499 -2.03 -31.32 13.71
N LEU A 500 -0.82 -30.82 13.89
CA LEU A 500 0.34 -31.58 14.36
C LEU A 500 0.96 -30.86 15.55
N HIS A 501 1.05 -31.51 16.71
CA HIS A 501 1.74 -30.97 17.87
C HIS A 501 2.98 -31.78 18.23
N VAL A 502 4.12 -31.11 18.31
CA VAL A 502 5.35 -31.59 18.96
C VAL A 502 5.42 -30.97 20.34
N PHE A 503 5.65 -31.75 21.39
CA PHE A 503 5.68 -31.21 22.76
C PHE A 503 6.56 -32.06 23.68
N GLY A 504 7.13 -31.41 24.69
CA GLY A 504 7.74 -32.07 25.84
C GLY A 504 6.67 -32.41 26.88
N ASP A 505 6.69 -33.62 27.43
CA ASP A 505 5.72 -34.04 28.47
C ASP A 505 6.12 -33.60 29.88
N ALA A 506 7.32 -33.02 30.05
CA ALA A 506 7.81 -32.42 31.28
C ALA A 506 7.89 -30.88 31.15
N ASP A 507 7.17 -30.28 30.20
CA ASP A 507 7.14 -28.83 30.00
C ASP A 507 6.49 -28.12 31.20
N ASP A 508 7.27 -27.30 31.90
CA ASP A 508 6.84 -26.50 33.05
C ASP A 508 6.59 -25.02 32.71
N VAL A 509 6.80 -24.63 31.45
CA VAL A 509 6.49 -23.28 30.93
C VAL A 509 5.13 -23.29 30.23
N VAL A 510 4.91 -24.29 29.38
CA VAL A 510 3.67 -24.52 28.62
C VAL A 510 3.16 -25.94 28.92
N PRO A 511 2.62 -26.19 30.13
CA PRO A 511 2.24 -27.54 30.54
C PRO A 511 1.25 -28.19 29.59
N TRP A 512 1.47 -29.49 29.36
CA TRP A 512 0.64 -30.32 28.51
C TRP A 512 -0.84 -30.22 28.89
N GLU A 513 -1.17 -30.40 30.17
CA GLU A 513 -2.53 -30.47 30.69
C GLU A 513 -3.30 -29.15 30.57
N GLU A 514 -2.60 -28.06 30.27
CA GLU A 514 -3.17 -26.71 30.17
C GLU A 514 -3.21 -26.19 28.73
N ASN A 515 -2.44 -26.81 27.83
CA ASN A 515 -2.32 -26.38 26.45
C ASN A 515 -2.59 -27.55 25.51
N THR A 516 -1.55 -28.27 25.09
CA THR A 516 -1.67 -29.27 24.03
C THR A 516 -2.63 -30.41 24.38
N GLY A 517 -2.66 -30.88 25.63
CA GLY A 517 -3.60 -31.92 26.05
C GLY A 517 -5.07 -31.47 26.05
N LEU A 518 -5.32 -30.19 26.35
CA LEU A 518 -6.65 -29.61 26.19
C LEU A 518 -7.03 -29.48 24.72
N ILE A 519 -6.10 -29.03 23.87
CA ILE A 519 -6.31 -29.00 22.42
C ILE A 519 -6.64 -30.40 21.92
N GLU A 520 -5.84 -31.42 22.25
CA GLU A 520 -6.04 -32.78 21.76
C GLU A 520 -7.42 -33.33 22.14
N SER A 521 -7.75 -33.29 23.44
CA SER A 521 -9.00 -33.86 23.95
C SER A 521 -10.22 -33.15 23.38
N ARG A 522 -10.23 -31.81 23.39
CA ARG A 522 -11.36 -31.01 22.90
C ARG A 522 -11.48 -31.07 21.38
N TYR A 523 -10.37 -31.04 20.66
CA TYR A 523 -10.39 -31.09 19.20
C TYR A 523 -10.94 -32.43 18.69
N LYS A 524 -10.49 -33.55 19.27
CA LYS A 524 -11.02 -34.87 18.96
C LYS A 524 -12.51 -34.99 19.28
N ALA A 525 -12.95 -34.44 20.41
CA ALA A 525 -14.37 -34.44 20.78
C ALA A 525 -15.26 -33.66 19.78
N LEU A 526 -14.68 -32.66 19.10
CA LEU A 526 -15.32 -31.89 18.03
C LEU A 526 -15.21 -32.54 16.64
N GLY A 527 -14.60 -33.74 16.53
CA GLY A 527 -14.36 -34.43 15.26
C GLY A 527 -13.11 -33.98 14.50
N GLY A 528 -12.28 -33.13 15.10
CA GLY A 528 -11.02 -32.67 14.53
C GLY A 528 -9.91 -33.72 14.57
N ILE A 529 -8.96 -33.62 13.64
CA ILE A 529 -7.82 -34.54 13.51
C ILE A 529 -6.56 -33.85 14.04
N ILE A 530 -5.91 -34.48 15.01
CA ILE A 530 -4.62 -34.03 15.55
C ILE A 530 -3.63 -35.18 15.64
N THR A 531 -2.41 -34.94 15.16
CA THR A 531 -1.26 -35.83 15.27
C THR A 531 -0.35 -35.35 16.40
N MET A 532 0.14 -36.28 17.21
CA MET A 532 0.90 -35.99 18.42
C MET A 532 2.30 -36.60 18.34
N ILE A 533 3.33 -35.77 18.58
CA ILE A 533 4.72 -36.20 18.72
C ILE A 533 5.21 -35.78 20.11
N ARG A 534 5.18 -36.74 21.04
CA ARG A 534 5.63 -36.56 22.42
C ARG A 534 7.15 -36.72 22.50
N LYS A 535 7.82 -35.84 23.24
CA LYS A 535 9.23 -35.94 23.63
C LYS A 535 9.34 -36.30 25.12
N PRO A 536 9.58 -37.58 25.46
CA PRO A 536 9.56 -38.04 26.86
C PRO A 536 10.67 -37.41 27.72
N GLY A 537 10.31 -36.90 28.89
CA GLY A 537 11.20 -36.25 29.85
C GLY A 537 11.70 -34.87 29.41
N VAL A 538 11.20 -34.32 28.29
CA VAL A 538 11.66 -33.04 27.75
C VAL A 538 10.78 -31.91 28.29
N GLY A 539 11.41 -30.82 28.70
CA GLY A 539 10.74 -29.59 29.12
C GLY A 539 10.33 -28.70 27.93
N HIS A 540 10.25 -27.38 28.15
CA HIS A 540 9.90 -26.44 27.07
C HIS A 540 10.90 -26.42 25.90
N HIS A 541 12.16 -26.66 26.22
CA HIS A 541 13.26 -26.73 25.26
C HIS A 541 13.94 -28.09 25.32
N PRO A 542 14.55 -28.54 24.20
CA PRO A 542 14.64 -27.86 22.90
C PRO A 542 13.33 -27.95 22.10
N HIS A 543 13.09 -26.92 21.29
CA HIS A 543 12.07 -26.98 20.23
C HIS A 543 12.58 -27.75 19.01
N GLY A 544 11.63 -28.17 18.18
CA GLY A 544 11.82 -28.96 16.97
C GLY A 544 11.98 -30.45 17.26
N LEU A 545 12.35 -31.15 16.19
CA LEU A 545 12.80 -32.54 16.17
C LEU A 545 14.20 -32.55 15.56
N ASP A 546 15.04 -33.51 15.97
CA ASP A 546 16.34 -33.75 15.32
C ASP A 546 16.13 -34.17 13.86
N ASP A 547 15.15 -35.06 13.63
CA ASP A 547 14.61 -35.35 12.29
C ASP A 547 13.32 -34.56 12.06
N SER A 548 13.40 -33.54 11.22
CA SER A 548 12.25 -32.70 10.84
C SER A 548 11.31 -33.33 9.81
N THR A 549 11.61 -34.52 9.28
CA THR A 549 10.82 -35.20 8.25
C THR A 549 9.32 -35.26 8.57
N PRO A 550 8.88 -35.63 9.81
CA PRO A 550 7.45 -35.67 10.13
C PRO A 550 6.74 -34.32 9.98
N ILE A 551 7.42 -33.21 10.30
CA ILE A 551 6.88 -31.85 10.18
C ILE A 551 6.75 -31.47 8.71
N VAL A 552 7.79 -31.74 7.92
CA VAL A 552 7.85 -31.41 6.48
C VAL A 552 6.79 -32.21 5.72
N GLU A 553 6.65 -33.51 5.99
CA GLU A 553 5.66 -34.36 5.34
C GLU A 553 4.23 -33.98 5.70
N PHE A 554 3.98 -33.64 6.97
CA PHE A 554 2.67 -33.16 7.42
C PHE A 554 2.26 -31.89 6.66
N ILE A 555 3.13 -30.87 6.64
CA ILE A 555 2.83 -29.61 5.93
C ILE A 555 2.69 -29.86 4.43
N ALA A 556 3.62 -30.61 3.81
CA ALA A 556 3.59 -30.88 2.38
C ALA A 556 2.37 -31.71 1.95
N LYS A 557 1.78 -32.51 2.83
CA LYS A 557 0.54 -33.27 2.57
C LYS A 557 -0.70 -32.38 2.56
N HIS A 558 -0.75 -31.39 3.45
CA HIS A 558 -1.97 -30.62 3.71
C HIS A 558 -2.01 -29.25 3.03
N ALA A 559 -0.86 -28.72 2.61
CA ALA A 559 -0.72 -27.36 2.09
C ALA A 559 -0.26 -27.28 0.63
N ARG A 560 -0.55 -28.28 -0.20
CA ARG A 560 -0.24 -28.28 -1.65
C ARG A 560 -1.34 -27.71 -2.51
#